data_AF-A0A7V7HGN0-F1
#
_entry.id   AF-A0A7V7HGN0-F1
#
_cell.length_a   1.000
_cell.length_b   1.000
_cell.length_c   1.000
_cell.angle_alpha   90.00
_cell.angle_beta   90.00
_cell.angle_gamma   90.00
#
_symmetry.space_group_name_H-M   'P 1'
#
loop_
_entity.id
_entity.type
_entity.pdbx_description
1 polymer ?
#
loop_
_entity_poly.entity_id
_entity_poly.type
_entity_poly.pdbx_seq_one_letter_code
_entity_poly.pdbx_strand_id
1 'polypeptide(L)'
;MSLNRYESALLLLLQKKANTPVSLTLKIPSTSVESNSDLKDTDGGDFVTINVLSMNRDIRTDYSDNHFKFNVKMDLKIAVSELTFNMDIDKDRKKLTSLITKQLNKDLNDLIHKIQKQQLDPFGFGDYARAFQYKEWKKVEDDWPSAFSKANVKVAPTIKILENGIIK
;
A
#
# COMPACT_ATOMS: atom_id res chain seq x y z
N MET A 1 3.69 -19.35 3.31
CA MET A 1 3.37 -18.26 2.34
C MET A 1 4.66 -17.55 1.97
N SER A 2 4.85 -17.21 0.69
CA SER A 2 5.93 -16.32 0.25
C SER A 2 5.35 -14.98 -0.24
N LEU A 3 6.09 -13.91 0.02
CA LEU A 3 5.86 -12.59 -0.56
C LEU A 3 6.93 -12.35 -1.62
N ASN A 4 6.55 -11.81 -2.78
CA ASN A 4 7.53 -11.35 -3.74
C ASN A 4 8.22 -10.06 -3.22
N ARG A 5 9.23 -9.57 -3.95
CA ARG A 5 9.99 -8.37 -3.55
C ARG A 5 9.09 -7.13 -3.38
N TYR A 6 8.12 -6.95 -4.27
CA TYR A 6 7.18 -5.83 -4.24
C TYR A 6 6.26 -5.91 -3.01
N GLU A 7 5.62 -7.05 -2.79
CA GLU A 7 4.77 -7.30 -1.61
C GLU A 7 5.55 -7.16 -0.30
N SER A 8 6.80 -7.60 -0.27
CA SER A 8 7.69 -7.46 0.90
C SER A 8 7.98 -5.98 1.20
N ALA A 9 8.21 -5.15 0.18
CA ALA A 9 8.40 -3.71 0.35
C ALA A 9 7.12 -3.04 0.89
N LEU A 10 5.95 -3.41 0.37
CA LEU A 10 4.66 -2.93 0.88
C LEU A 10 4.43 -3.33 2.35
N LEU A 11 4.78 -4.56 2.72
CA LEU A 11 4.72 -5.01 4.13
C LEU A 11 5.62 -4.16 5.02
N LEU A 12 6.87 -3.91 4.63
CA LEU A 12 7.81 -3.11 5.42
C LEU A 12 7.34 -1.65 5.59
N LEU A 13 6.71 -1.07 4.55
CA LEU A 13 6.05 0.24 4.64
C LEU A 13 4.88 0.18 5.63
N LEU A 14 4.00 -0.81 5.52
CA LEU A 14 2.90 -1.02 6.44
C LEU A 14 3.34 -1.28 7.87
N GLN A 15 4.56 -1.77 8.10
CA GLN A 15 5.15 -1.99 9.43
C GLN A 15 5.90 -0.76 9.98
N LYS A 16 6.14 0.30 9.19
CA LYS A 16 7.08 1.40 9.51
C LYS A 16 8.52 0.87 9.75
N LYS A 17 8.91 -0.20 9.07
CA LYS A 17 10.26 -0.80 9.15
C LYS A 17 11.10 -0.59 7.89
N ALA A 18 10.55 0.05 6.87
CA ALA A 18 11.29 0.33 5.65
C ALA A 18 12.25 1.51 5.83
N ASN A 19 13.50 1.34 5.39
CA ASN A 19 14.43 2.45 5.24
C ASN A 19 14.10 3.21 3.96
N THR A 20 14.02 4.54 4.04
CA THR A 20 13.72 5.40 2.89
C THR A 20 15.02 5.87 2.22
N PRO A 21 15.03 6.06 0.88
CA PRO A 21 13.90 5.89 -0.03
C PRO A 21 13.57 4.43 -0.35
N VAL A 22 12.28 4.12 -0.51
CA VAL A 22 11.82 2.79 -0.96
C VAL A 22 11.37 2.88 -2.42
N SER A 23 12.05 2.15 -3.32
CA SER A 23 11.66 2.07 -4.72
C SER A 23 10.55 1.05 -4.93
N LEU A 24 9.45 1.47 -5.56
CA LEU A 24 8.30 0.64 -5.90
C LEU A 24 8.00 0.78 -7.39
N THR A 25 7.88 -0.34 -8.09
CA THR A 25 7.44 -0.38 -9.50
C THR A 25 6.01 -0.90 -9.55
N LEU A 26 5.07 0.00 -9.83
CA LEU A 26 3.64 -0.29 -9.86
C LEU A 26 3.23 -0.61 -11.29
N LYS A 27 2.66 -1.80 -11.50
CA LYS A 27 2.03 -2.15 -12.78
C LYS A 27 0.73 -1.37 -12.93
N ILE A 28 0.59 -0.69 -14.05
CA ILE A 28 -0.55 0.13 -14.41
C ILE A 28 -1.36 -0.61 -15.49
N PRO A 29 -2.67 -0.83 -15.29
CA PRO A 29 -3.49 -1.44 -16.32
C PRO A 29 -3.49 -0.58 -17.60
N SER A 30 -3.14 -1.17 -18.74
CA SER A 30 -3.08 -0.45 -20.03
C SER A 30 -4.40 0.16 -20.47
N THR A 31 -5.54 -0.28 -19.93
CA THR A 31 -6.84 0.38 -20.14
C THR A 31 -6.97 1.74 -19.44
N SER A 32 -6.05 2.06 -18.51
CA SER A 32 -6.08 3.29 -17.71
C SER A 32 -5.19 4.41 -18.27
N VAL A 33 -4.34 4.10 -19.26
CA VAL A 33 -3.32 5.02 -19.79
C VAL A 33 -3.15 4.86 -21.29
N GLU A 34 -2.69 5.92 -21.96
CA GLU A 34 -2.23 5.84 -23.34
C GLU A 34 -0.81 5.25 -23.35
N SER A 35 -0.70 4.00 -23.75
CA SER A 35 0.56 3.26 -23.73
C SER A 35 1.58 3.84 -24.70
N ASN A 36 2.86 3.84 -24.31
CA ASN A 36 3.97 4.22 -25.19
C ASN A 36 4.64 2.94 -25.69
N SER A 37 4.49 2.61 -26.98
CA SER A 37 5.03 1.39 -27.58
C SER A 37 6.55 1.27 -27.47
N ASP A 38 7.24 2.41 -27.38
CA ASP A 38 8.71 2.49 -27.47
C ASP A 38 9.37 2.28 -26.10
N LEU A 39 8.58 2.32 -25.02
CA LEU A 39 9.04 2.17 -23.63
C LEU A 39 8.55 0.88 -22.97
N LYS A 40 8.00 -0.06 -23.75
CA LYS A 40 7.56 -1.37 -23.22
C LYS A 40 8.77 -2.25 -22.96
N ASP A 41 8.93 -2.67 -21.71
CA ASP A 41 9.80 -3.80 -21.40
C ASP A 41 9.22 -5.07 -22.06
N THR A 42 10.10 -5.90 -22.59
CA THR A 42 9.75 -7.17 -23.23
C THR A 42 8.93 -8.01 -22.25
N ASP A 43 7.66 -8.28 -22.62
CA ASP A 43 6.56 -8.96 -21.88
C ASP A 43 5.70 -8.17 -20.88
N GLY A 44 5.96 -6.89 -20.57
CA GLY A 44 5.31 -6.18 -19.46
C GLY A 44 4.34 -5.07 -19.84
N GLY A 45 3.12 -5.06 -19.30
CA GLY A 45 2.20 -3.91 -19.38
C GLY A 45 2.80 -2.63 -18.77
N ASP A 46 2.11 -1.50 -18.99
CA ASP A 46 2.59 -0.17 -18.57
C ASP A 46 2.88 -0.11 -17.06
N PHE A 47 3.90 0.66 -16.66
CA PHE A 47 4.25 0.80 -15.24
C PHE A 47 4.77 2.19 -14.88
N VAL A 48 4.81 2.44 -13.56
CA VAL A 48 5.42 3.63 -12.96
C VAL A 48 6.34 3.20 -11.83
N THR A 49 7.58 3.66 -11.85
CA THR A 49 8.51 3.50 -10.72
C THR A 49 8.52 4.76 -9.88
N ILE A 50 8.29 4.60 -8.58
CA ILE A 50 8.26 5.67 -7.59
C ILE A 50 9.25 5.39 -6.47
N ASN A 51 9.87 6.44 -5.95
CA ASN A 51 10.66 6.41 -4.73
C ASN A 51 9.87 7.03 -3.59
N VAL A 52 9.50 6.24 -2.59
CA VAL A 52 8.89 6.73 -1.35
C VAL A 52 9.97 7.37 -0.50
N LEU A 53 10.01 8.71 -0.49
CA LEU A 53 11.02 9.51 0.20
C LEU A 53 10.74 9.62 1.70
N SER A 54 9.45 9.72 2.06
CA SER A 54 9.02 9.72 3.45
C SER A 54 7.56 9.29 3.54
N MET A 55 7.16 8.80 4.71
CA MET A 55 5.81 8.35 4.94
C MET A 55 5.41 8.57 6.40
N ASN A 56 4.17 9.01 6.60
CA ASN A 56 3.50 8.91 7.89
C ASN A 56 2.40 7.84 7.81
N ARG A 57 2.12 7.17 8.94
CA ARG A 57 1.03 6.19 9.04
C ARG A 57 0.30 6.36 10.37
N ASP A 58 -1.01 6.43 10.28
CA ASP A 58 -1.97 6.53 11.39
C ASP A 58 -2.94 5.35 11.33
N ILE A 59 -3.23 4.72 12.47
CA ILE A 59 -4.12 3.57 12.56
C ILE A 59 -5.21 3.89 13.58
N ARG A 60 -6.47 3.91 13.10
CA ARG A 60 -7.64 3.94 13.98
C ARG A 60 -8.18 2.53 14.16
N THR A 61 -8.40 2.14 15.41
CA THR A 61 -8.89 0.82 15.78
C THR A 61 -10.24 0.94 16.45
N ASP A 62 -11.18 0.14 15.98
CA ASP A 62 -12.55 0.08 16.47
C ASP A 62 -13.01 -1.38 16.55
N TYR A 63 -14.14 -1.61 17.21
CA TYR A 63 -14.81 -2.90 17.27
C TYR A 63 -16.32 -2.70 17.12
N SER A 64 -16.89 -3.23 16.05
CA SER A 64 -18.33 -3.24 15.85
C SER A 64 -18.75 -4.39 14.95
N ASP A 65 -20.04 -4.74 14.96
CA ASP A 65 -20.58 -5.85 14.17
C ASP A 65 -19.86 -7.19 14.46
N ASN A 66 -19.40 -7.36 15.70
CA ASN A 66 -18.62 -8.51 16.18
C ASN A 66 -17.26 -8.70 15.46
N HIS A 67 -16.70 -7.64 14.88
CA HIS A 67 -15.41 -7.67 14.18
C HIS A 67 -14.53 -6.47 14.56
N PHE A 68 -13.22 -6.71 14.65
CA PHE A 68 -12.25 -5.61 14.73
C PHE A 68 -12.23 -4.84 13.41
N LYS A 69 -12.08 -3.52 13.51
CA LYS A 69 -11.96 -2.62 12.36
C LYS A 69 -10.68 -1.81 12.47
N PHE A 70 -9.89 -1.80 11.40
CA PHE A 70 -8.64 -1.06 11.31
C PHE A 70 -8.66 -0.14 10.10
N ASN A 71 -8.62 1.17 10.35
CA ASN A 71 -8.48 2.17 9.29
C ASN A 71 -7.06 2.70 9.29
N VAL A 72 -6.26 2.28 8.31
CA VAL A 72 -4.85 2.64 8.16
C VAL A 72 -4.74 3.77 7.15
N LYS A 73 -4.43 4.98 7.61
CA LYS A 73 -4.08 6.11 6.74
C LYS A 73 -2.58 6.12 6.53
N MET A 74 -2.16 6.27 5.27
CA MET A 74 -0.74 6.38 4.91
C MET A 74 -0.54 7.64 4.08
N ASP A 75 0.26 8.57 4.55
CA ASP A 75 0.61 9.78 3.80
C ASP A 75 2.02 9.61 3.24
N LEU A 76 2.15 9.45 1.94
CA LEU A 76 3.42 9.18 1.25
C LEU A 76 3.88 10.42 0.49
N LYS A 77 5.13 10.83 0.70
CA LYS A 77 5.82 11.77 -0.17
C LYS A 77 6.73 10.98 -1.11
N ILE A 78 6.56 11.17 -2.41
CA ILE A 78 7.24 10.36 -3.42
C ILE A 78 7.96 11.23 -4.46
N ALA A 79 8.97 10.63 -5.09
CA ALA A 79 9.48 11.08 -6.38
C ALA A 79 9.13 10.05 -7.45
N VAL A 80 8.79 10.49 -8.66
CA VAL A 80 8.59 9.60 -9.81
C VAL A 80 9.93 9.45 -10.52
N SER A 81 10.41 8.21 -10.71
CA SER A 81 11.68 7.94 -11.38
C SER A 81 11.50 7.44 -12.81
N GLU A 82 10.39 6.76 -13.11
CA GLU A 82 10.17 6.14 -14.42
C GLU A 82 8.68 6.06 -14.74
N LEU A 83 8.36 6.26 -16.02
CA LEU A 83 7.03 6.13 -16.60
C LEU A 83 7.16 5.51 -18.00
N THR A 84 6.36 4.49 -18.31
CA THR A 84 6.39 3.82 -19.63
C THR A 84 5.17 4.14 -20.50
N PHE A 85 4.40 5.16 -20.13
CA PHE A 85 3.17 5.55 -20.83
C PHE A 85 3.13 7.05 -21.05
N ASN A 86 2.32 7.49 -22.01
CA ASN A 86 2.24 8.89 -22.41
C ASN A 86 1.56 9.71 -21.32
N MET A 87 2.36 10.42 -20.53
CA MET A 87 1.91 11.34 -19.50
C MET A 87 3.00 12.37 -19.19
N ASP A 88 2.65 13.65 -19.20
CA ASP A 88 3.56 14.71 -18.78
C ASP A 88 3.39 14.90 -17.27
N ILE A 89 4.42 14.59 -16.48
CA ILE A 89 4.30 14.62 -15.00
C ILE A 89 3.85 15.99 -14.48
N ASP A 90 4.30 17.08 -15.12
CA ASP A 90 3.99 18.42 -14.66
C ASP A 90 2.60 18.86 -15.06
N LYS A 91 2.17 18.56 -16.29
CA LYS A 91 0.81 18.89 -16.76
C LYS A 91 -0.25 17.97 -16.17
N ASP A 92 0.07 16.69 -16.04
CA ASP A 92 -0.87 15.62 -15.64
C ASP A 92 -0.71 15.22 -14.17
N ARG A 93 0.01 16.00 -13.35
CA ARG A 93 0.34 15.67 -11.95
C ARG A 93 -0.83 15.13 -11.15
N LYS A 94 -2.02 15.74 -11.27
CA LYS A 94 -3.23 15.30 -10.57
C LYS A 94 -3.71 13.92 -11.03
N LYS A 95 -3.71 13.68 -12.35
CA LYS A 95 -4.10 12.41 -12.96
C LYS A 95 -3.11 11.32 -12.56
N LEU A 96 -1.80 11.60 -12.64
CA LEU A 96 -0.76 10.67 -12.22
C LEU A 96 -0.87 10.33 -10.73
N THR A 97 -1.04 11.34 -9.87
CA THR A 97 -1.21 11.14 -8.42
C THR A 97 -2.41 10.24 -8.13
N SER A 98 -3.55 10.48 -8.78
CA SER A 98 -4.76 9.66 -8.64
C SER A 98 -4.52 8.20 -9.08
N LEU A 99 -3.83 8.02 -10.21
CA LEU A 99 -3.51 6.71 -10.77
C LEU A 99 -2.59 5.90 -9.85
N ILE A 100 -1.49 6.49 -9.37
CA ILE A 100 -0.58 5.84 -8.42
C ILE A 100 -1.32 5.54 -7.11
N THR A 101 -2.12 6.49 -6.61
CA THR A 101 -2.88 6.31 -5.36
C THR A 101 -3.85 5.15 -5.46
N LYS A 102 -4.58 5.04 -6.58
CA LYS A 102 -5.53 3.94 -6.82
C LYS A 102 -4.82 2.59 -6.89
N GLN A 103 -3.71 2.50 -7.64
CA GLN A 103 -2.97 1.25 -7.76
C GLN A 103 -2.36 0.83 -6.42
N LEU A 104 -1.71 1.75 -5.71
CA LEU A 104 -1.12 1.48 -4.40
C LEU A 104 -2.17 1.10 -3.36
N ASN A 105 -3.35 1.76 -3.38
CA ASN A 105 -4.48 1.40 -2.52
C ASN A 105 -4.89 -0.06 -2.77
N LYS A 106 -5.05 -0.45 -4.03
CA LYS A 106 -5.39 -1.83 -4.40
C LYS A 106 -4.33 -2.80 -3.89
N ASP A 107 -3.06 -2.58 -4.20
CA ASP A 107 -1.98 -3.51 -3.87
C ASP A 107 -1.81 -3.70 -2.36
N LEU A 108 -1.93 -2.62 -1.58
CA LEU A 108 -1.88 -2.67 -0.12
C LEU A 108 -3.05 -3.48 0.46
N ASN A 109 -4.29 -3.23 0.00
CA ASN A 109 -5.45 -3.97 0.50
C ASN A 109 -5.42 -5.44 0.06
N ASP A 110 -4.98 -5.74 -1.16
CA ASP A 110 -4.78 -7.10 -1.66
C ASP A 110 -3.75 -7.85 -0.80
N LEU A 111 -2.63 -7.20 -0.43
CA LEU A 111 -1.63 -7.77 0.48
C LEU A 111 -2.22 -8.10 1.85
N ILE A 112 -3.00 -7.20 2.44
CA ILE A 112 -3.71 -7.47 3.70
C ILE A 112 -4.59 -8.72 3.56
N HIS A 113 -5.42 -8.78 2.52
CA HIS A 113 -6.35 -9.90 2.30
C HIS A 113 -5.59 -11.21 2.08
N LYS A 114 -4.49 -11.17 1.33
CA LYS A 114 -3.61 -12.33 1.08
C LYS A 114 -3.06 -12.89 2.40
N ILE A 115 -2.67 -12.02 3.32
CA ILE A 115 -2.12 -12.38 4.64
C ILE A 115 -3.23 -12.83 5.60
N GLN A 116 -4.40 -12.19 5.59
CA GLN A 116 -5.56 -12.61 6.39
C GLN A 116 -6.02 -14.03 6.08
N LYS A 117 -5.96 -14.45 4.80
CA LYS A 117 -6.24 -15.83 4.38
C LYS A 117 -5.30 -16.88 4.99
N GLN A 118 -4.13 -16.45 5.45
CA GLN A 118 -3.15 -17.31 6.12
C GLN A 118 -3.26 -17.22 7.65
N GLN A 119 -4.20 -16.42 8.17
CA GLN A 119 -4.38 -16.17 9.60
C GLN A 119 -3.09 -15.64 10.27
N LEU A 120 -2.35 -14.77 9.58
CA LEU A 120 -1.13 -14.17 10.11
C LEU A 120 -1.33 -12.68 10.34
N ASP A 121 -0.74 -12.12 11.39
CA ASP A 121 -0.71 -10.67 11.63
C ASP A 121 0.74 -10.17 11.73
N PRO A 122 1.46 -10.07 10.59
CA PRO A 122 2.79 -9.49 10.56
C PRO A 122 2.77 -7.96 10.72
N PHE A 123 1.60 -7.31 10.68
CA PHE A 123 1.48 -5.85 10.76
C PHE A 123 1.50 -5.35 12.21
N GLY A 124 1.13 -6.22 13.16
CA GLY A 124 1.01 -5.92 14.57
C GLY A 124 -0.35 -5.33 14.95
N PHE A 125 -1.42 -5.63 14.21
CA PHE A 125 -2.76 -5.14 14.52
C PHE A 125 -3.28 -5.65 15.88
N GLY A 126 -2.80 -6.79 16.36
CA GLY A 126 -3.07 -7.30 17.70
C GLY A 126 -2.67 -6.35 18.81
N ASP A 127 -1.55 -5.65 18.66
CA ASP A 127 -1.11 -4.65 19.64
C ASP A 127 -2.07 -3.45 19.67
N TYR A 128 -2.58 -3.02 18.51
CA TYR A 128 -3.56 -1.94 18.43
C TYR A 128 -4.92 -2.37 19.01
N ALA A 129 -5.37 -3.59 18.72
CA ALA A 129 -6.58 -4.14 19.31
C ALA A 129 -6.46 -4.21 20.84
N ARG A 130 -5.32 -4.69 21.36
CA ARG A 130 -5.05 -4.72 22.79
C ARG A 130 -5.06 -3.32 23.41
N ALA A 131 -4.44 -2.34 22.75
CA ALA A 131 -4.32 -0.99 23.28
C ALA A 131 -5.64 -0.20 23.27
N PHE A 132 -6.43 -0.32 22.21
CA PHE A 132 -7.62 0.53 21.99
C PHE A 132 -8.95 -0.18 22.20
N GLN A 133 -8.98 -1.52 22.13
CA GLN A 133 -10.19 -2.34 22.24
C GLN A 133 -9.97 -3.52 23.20
N TYR A 134 -9.30 -3.26 24.33
CA TYR A 134 -8.82 -4.28 25.27
C TYR A 134 -9.89 -5.31 25.67
N LYS A 135 -11.09 -4.85 26.03
CA LYS A 135 -12.19 -5.72 26.47
C LYS A 135 -12.55 -6.77 25.42
N GLU A 136 -12.56 -6.39 24.15
CA GLU A 136 -12.90 -7.28 23.05
C GLU A 136 -11.70 -8.12 22.63
N TRP A 137 -10.50 -7.54 22.65
CA TRP A 137 -9.24 -8.26 22.38
C TRP A 137 -9.01 -9.38 23.39
N LYS A 138 -9.27 -9.14 24.67
CA LYS A 138 -9.08 -10.13 25.74
C LYS A 138 -9.90 -11.41 25.54
N LYS A 139 -11.05 -11.33 24.87
CA LYS A 139 -11.92 -12.49 24.57
C LYS A 139 -11.32 -13.40 23.49
N VAL A 140 -10.41 -12.87 22.68
CA VAL A 140 -9.85 -13.56 21.51
C VAL A 140 -8.32 -13.62 21.56
N GLU A 141 -7.68 -13.32 22.69
CA GLU A 141 -6.22 -13.21 22.77
C GLU A 141 -5.51 -14.53 22.40
N ASP A 142 -6.10 -15.66 22.81
CA ASP A 142 -5.58 -17.01 22.54
C ASP A 142 -5.80 -17.45 21.08
N ASP A 143 -6.77 -16.84 20.39
CA ASP A 143 -7.12 -17.13 18.98
C ASP A 143 -7.07 -15.85 18.12
N TRP A 144 -6.12 -14.96 18.42
CA TRP A 144 -5.96 -13.70 17.69
C TRP A 144 -5.81 -13.89 16.17
N PRO A 145 -5.02 -14.86 15.66
CA PRO A 145 -4.96 -15.21 14.24
C PRO A 145 -6.32 -15.33 13.53
N SER A 146 -7.27 -16.05 14.16
CA SER A 146 -8.61 -16.27 13.64
C SER A 146 -9.46 -15.00 13.71
N ALA A 147 -9.40 -14.26 14.82
CA ALA A 147 -10.07 -12.98 14.95
C ALA A 147 -9.57 -11.95 13.91
N PHE A 148 -8.25 -11.88 13.69
CA PHE A 148 -7.64 -11.01 12.69
C PHE A 148 -8.05 -11.38 11.26
N SER A 149 -8.16 -12.68 10.94
CA SER A 149 -8.59 -13.11 9.61
C SER A 149 -10.00 -12.65 9.23
N LYS A 150 -10.84 -12.33 10.23
CA LYS A 150 -12.21 -11.82 10.05
C LYS A 150 -12.29 -10.29 10.21
N ALA A 151 -11.21 -9.64 10.62
CA ALA A 151 -11.19 -8.21 10.86
C ALA A 151 -11.37 -7.41 9.57
N ASN A 152 -12.05 -6.27 9.66
CA ASN A 152 -12.19 -5.33 8.55
C ASN A 152 -10.99 -4.38 8.55
N VAL A 153 -10.03 -4.62 7.68
CA VAL A 153 -8.85 -3.76 7.53
C VAL A 153 -8.97 -2.97 6.23
N LYS A 154 -8.86 -1.65 6.33
CA LYS A 154 -8.85 -0.75 5.17
C LYS A 154 -7.60 0.11 5.19
N VAL A 155 -6.80 0.00 4.14
CA VAL A 155 -5.64 0.87 3.92
C VAL A 155 -6.02 1.97 2.93
N ALA A 156 -5.68 3.22 3.27
CA ALA A 156 -5.95 4.42 2.48
C ALA A 156 -4.67 5.25 2.33
N PRO A 157 -3.89 5.02 1.26
CA PRO A 157 -2.75 5.86 0.94
C PRO A 157 -3.20 7.21 0.36
N THR A 158 -2.45 8.26 0.68
CA THR A 158 -2.50 9.58 0.07
C THR A 158 -1.11 9.91 -0.42
N ILE A 159 -0.99 10.42 -1.64
CA ILE A 159 0.31 10.64 -2.29
C ILE A 159 0.54 12.13 -2.54
N LYS A 160 1.74 12.61 -2.20
CA LYS A 160 2.26 13.90 -2.63
C LYS A 160 3.53 13.68 -3.45
N ILE A 161 3.47 13.97 -4.75
CA ILE A 161 4.63 13.97 -5.64
C ILE A 161 5.46 15.23 -5.36
N LEU A 162 6.68 15.09 -4.85
CA LEU A 162 7.58 16.19 -4.52
C LEU A 162 8.50 16.56 -5.68
N GLU A 163 9.06 15.56 -6.34
CA GLU A 163 10.05 15.73 -7.38
C GLU A 163 9.77 14.77 -8.53
N ASN A 164 10.17 15.18 -9.72
CA ASN A 164 10.17 14.32 -10.89
C ASN A 164 11.66 14.04 -11.14
N GLY A 165 12.11 12.82 -10.87
CA GLY A 165 13.52 12.43 -11.03
C GLY A 165 13.97 12.31 -12.48
N ILE A 166 13.20 12.86 -13.42
CA ILE A 166 13.60 12.96 -14.82
C ILE A 166 14.66 14.06 -14.88
N ILE A 167 15.93 13.65 -14.77
CA ILE A 167 17.05 14.50 -15.19
C ILE A 167 16.80 14.80 -16.67
N LYS A 168 16.58 16.08 -17.00
CA LYS A 168 16.51 16.57 -18.38
C LYS A 168 17.88 16.47 -19.05
#